data_AF-R9JBW0-F1
#
_entry.id   AF-R9JBW0-F1
#
_cell.length_a   1.000
_cell.length_b   1.000
_cell.length_c   1.000
_cell.angle_alpha   90.00
_cell.angle_beta   90.00
_cell.angle_gamma   90.00
#
_symmetry.space_group_name_H-M   'P 1'
#
loop_
_entity.id
_entity.type
_entity.pdbx_description
1 polymer ?
#
loop_
_entity_poly.entity_id
_entity_poly.type
_entity_poly.pdbx_seq_one_letter_code
_entity_poly.pdbx_strand_id
1 'polypeptide(L)'
;MSKKVKEIISYFENLYQNNAVYLWGANGEIITKELCDRLFRSYGSSSYNRTYYESKYKEGAGRIGADCSGAMCPVSGFDTTAQGYYNKCMTKGGISSIPMNTPCLVFKGKSTSAIHHMGFYLGNGYVIEMKSSKENCVRDKLEGKGWNWYGIPSWIDYSLSVSGDEIPKITKCVDVSCYQGDIDWNLVRSDGVRHAILKVIRKDLKPDSKFEQNWKGCQEADIRVDGVYNYSYATTVPKAKSDAREVLSVLNGRKCTIWLDLEDKCQQKLGSLLKDIINAYQDVVVSSGYEFGIYTGPSFYNPFIKPYIPQIACDKWWLARYYNSYRKMAVSVDPNEQYNPKFMTGADPVYAWQYTSSGQVSGIRTDVDLSVIYGNAKK
;
A
#
# COMPACT_ATOMS: atom_id res chain seq x y z
N MET A 1 -1.87 -25.31 11.87
CA MET A 1 -1.63 -24.59 10.60
C MET A 1 -1.60 -23.10 10.93
N SER A 2 -0.55 -22.40 10.52
CA SER A 2 -0.46 -20.94 10.67
C SER A 2 -1.37 -20.26 9.64
N LYS A 3 -2.15 -19.25 10.06
CA LYS A 3 -3.01 -18.45 9.17
C LYS A 3 -2.21 -17.31 8.56
N LYS A 4 -2.42 -16.98 7.30
CA LYS A 4 -1.68 -15.87 6.66
C LYS A 4 -2.10 -14.54 7.27
N VAL A 5 -1.17 -13.60 7.45
CA VAL A 5 -1.47 -12.27 8.04
C VAL A 5 -2.58 -11.53 7.29
N LYS A 6 -2.66 -11.69 5.96
CA LYS A 6 -3.73 -11.11 5.12
C LYS A 6 -5.11 -11.67 5.46
N GLU A 7 -5.23 -12.97 5.70
CA GLU A 7 -6.49 -13.61 6.09
C GLU A 7 -6.98 -13.09 7.44
N ILE A 8 -6.05 -12.87 8.38
CA ILE A 8 -6.36 -12.30 9.69
C ILE A 8 -6.83 -10.86 9.56
N ILE A 9 -6.13 -10.02 8.78
CA ILE A 9 -6.58 -8.64 8.50
C ILE A 9 -7.99 -8.64 7.90
N SER A 10 -8.23 -9.42 6.85
CA SER A 10 -9.54 -9.50 6.19
C SER A 10 -10.63 -9.98 7.15
N TYR A 11 -10.31 -10.90 8.04
CA TYR A 11 -11.23 -11.37 9.06
C TYR A 11 -11.59 -10.26 10.06
N PHE A 12 -10.61 -9.50 10.57
CA PHE A 12 -10.89 -8.38 11.48
C PHE A 12 -11.66 -7.24 10.80
N GLU A 13 -11.32 -6.89 9.56
CA GLU A 13 -12.08 -5.92 8.77
C GLU A 13 -13.52 -6.42 8.52
N ASN A 14 -13.73 -7.72 8.30
CA ASN A 14 -15.06 -8.30 8.19
C ASN A 14 -15.87 -8.17 9.49
N LEU A 15 -15.25 -8.39 10.66
CA LEU A 15 -15.89 -8.16 11.96
C LEU A 15 -16.35 -6.71 12.09
N TYR A 16 -15.53 -5.74 11.70
CA TYR A 16 -15.88 -4.33 11.77
C TYR A 16 -16.99 -3.96 10.76
N GLN A 17 -16.84 -4.32 9.49
CA GLN A 17 -17.78 -3.98 8.42
C GLN A 17 -19.17 -4.58 8.63
N ASN A 18 -19.24 -5.78 9.21
CA ASN A 18 -20.50 -6.45 9.51
C ASN A 18 -21.05 -6.11 10.90
N ASN A 19 -20.46 -5.11 11.56
CA ASN A 19 -20.83 -4.68 12.90
C ASN A 19 -20.90 -5.88 13.86
N ALA A 20 -19.82 -6.63 14.06
CA ALA A 20 -19.83 -7.76 14.99
C ALA A 20 -20.23 -7.29 16.40
N VAL A 21 -21.00 -8.13 17.10
CA VAL A 21 -21.58 -7.82 18.42
C VAL A 21 -20.75 -8.45 19.51
N TYR A 22 -20.48 -7.69 20.58
CA TYR A 22 -19.76 -8.22 21.72
C TYR A 22 -20.63 -9.23 22.47
N LEU A 23 -20.22 -10.50 22.47
CA LEU A 23 -20.93 -11.60 23.09
C LEU A 23 -19.96 -12.44 23.95
N TRP A 24 -20.14 -12.38 25.27
CA TRP A 24 -19.27 -13.03 26.25
C TRP A 24 -19.20 -14.54 26.06
N GLY A 25 -17.99 -15.06 25.86
CA GLY A 25 -17.68 -16.47 25.63
C GLY A 25 -17.86 -16.94 24.19
N ALA A 26 -18.32 -16.06 23.28
CA ALA A 26 -18.42 -16.37 21.86
C ALA A 26 -17.07 -16.16 21.15
N ASN A 27 -16.84 -16.96 20.12
CA ASN A 27 -15.58 -17.13 19.42
C ASN A 27 -15.67 -16.78 17.93
N GLY A 28 -16.37 -15.70 17.59
CA GLY A 28 -16.59 -15.29 16.21
C GLY A 28 -17.68 -16.10 15.50
N GLU A 29 -18.68 -16.54 16.26
CA GLU A 29 -19.76 -17.40 15.80
C GLU A 29 -21.00 -16.58 15.43
N ILE A 30 -21.86 -17.07 14.54
CA ILE A 30 -23.13 -16.41 14.25
C ILE A 30 -24.05 -16.49 15.47
N ILE A 31 -24.61 -15.34 15.87
CA ILE A 31 -25.52 -15.24 17.00
C ILE A 31 -26.85 -15.92 16.67
N THR A 32 -27.07 -17.06 17.33
CA THR A 32 -28.36 -17.77 17.35
C THR A 32 -28.88 -17.91 18.79
N LYS A 33 -30.14 -18.30 18.93
CA LYS A 33 -30.73 -18.55 20.26
C LYS A 33 -30.01 -19.70 20.96
N GLU A 34 -29.70 -20.75 20.21
CA GLU A 34 -28.98 -21.94 20.68
C GLU A 34 -27.56 -21.58 21.14
N LEU A 35 -26.87 -20.69 20.39
CA LEU A 35 -25.56 -20.18 20.79
C LEU A 35 -25.66 -19.46 22.14
N CYS A 36 -26.56 -18.48 22.26
CA CYS A 36 -26.73 -17.72 23.50
C CYS A 36 -27.09 -18.61 24.70
N ASP A 37 -27.95 -19.62 24.49
CA ASP A 37 -28.31 -20.57 25.54
C ASP A 37 -27.13 -21.47 25.95
N ARG A 38 -26.31 -21.91 24.99
CA ARG A 38 -25.09 -22.67 25.26
C ARG A 38 -24.06 -21.83 26.03
N LEU A 39 -23.84 -20.59 25.62
CA LEU A 39 -22.89 -19.69 26.26
C LEU A 39 -23.33 -19.34 27.68
N PHE A 40 -24.62 -19.07 27.90
CA PHE A 40 -25.15 -18.87 29.25
C PHE A 40 -24.92 -20.07 30.16
N ARG A 41 -25.16 -21.30 29.66
CA ARG A 41 -24.88 -22.53 30.45
C ARG A 41 -23.40 -22.68 30.80
N SER A 42 -22.50 -22.21 29.94
CA SER A 42 -21.06 -22.42 30.09
C SER A 42 -20.37 -21.30 30.89
N TYR A 43 -20.83 -20.06 30.73
CA TYR A 43 -20.14 -18.85 31.19
C TYR A 43 -21.04 -17.90 31.98
N GLY A 44 -22.29 -18.31 32.26
CA GLY A 44 -23.26 -17.52 33.00
C GLY A 44 -22.74 -17.09 34.37
N SER A 45 -22.97 -15.82 34.70
CA SER A 45 -22.57 -15.23 35.99
C SER A 45 -23.53 -14.10 36.38
N SER A 46 -23.29 -13.45 37.52
CA SER A 46 -24.05 -12.25 37.91
C SER A 46 -23.93 -11.13 36.87
N SER A 47 -22.73 -10.93 36.29
CA SER A 47 -22.46 -9.94 35.26
C SER A 47 -22.94 -10.37 33.86
N TYR A 48 -22.86 -11.65 33.55
CA TYR A 48 -23.31 -12.24 32.28
C TYR A 48 -24.49 -13.19 32.51
N ASN A 49 -25.59 -12.60 32.97
CA ASN A 49 -26.79 -13.34 33.35
C ASN A 49 -27.69 -13.66 32.14
N ARG A 50 -28.83 -14.30 32.39
CA ARG A 50 -29.78 -14.69 31.33
C ARG A 50 -30.23 -13.49 30.49
N THR A 51 -30.53 -12.36 31.15
CA THR A 51 -30.97 -11.13 30.49
C THR A 51 -29.90 -10.56 29.56
N TYR A 52 -28.61 -10.66 29.92
CA TYR A 52 -27.51 -10.27 29.04
C TYR A 52 -27.55 -11.06 27.72
N TYR A 53 -27.61 -12.39 27.79
CA TYR A 53 -27.61 -13.25 26.60
C TYR A 53 -28.87 -13.09 25.74
N GLU A 54 -30.03 -12.88 26.37
CA GLU A 54 -31.28 -12.58 25.66
C GLU A 54 -31.25 -11.21 24.99
N SER A 55 -30.67 -10.19 25.63
CA SER A 55 -30.48 -8.87 25.04
C SER A 55 -29.53 -8.93 23.84
N LYS A 56 -28.41 -9.66 23.96
CA LYS A 56 -27.45 -9.83 22.85
C LYS A 56 -28.02 -10.62 21.69
N TYR A 57 -28.87 -11.62 21.95
CA TYR A 57 -29.61 -12.29 20.90
C TYR A 57 -30.52 -11.31 20.14
N LYS A 58 -31.30 -10.49 20.85
CA LYS A 58 -32.18 -9.48 20.22
C LYS A 58 -31.41 -8.42 19.44
N GLU A 59 -30.24 -8.01 19.92
CA GLU A 59 -29.38 -7.02 19.28
C GLU A 59 -28.69 -7.56 18.00
N GLY A 60 -28.27 -8.82 18.04
CA GLY A 60 -27.26 -9.35 17.14
C GLY A 60 -27.63 -10.58 16.34
N ALA A 61 -28.87 -11.10 16.43
CA ALA A 61 -29.26 -12.31 15.71
C ALA A 61 -28.85 -12.27 14.23
N GLY A 62 -28.16 -13.31 13.77
CA GLY A 62 -27.62 -13.41 12.40
C GLY A 62 -26.30 -12.65 12.15
N ARG A 63 -25.80 -11.87 13.11
CA ARG A 63 -24.47 -11.23 13.05
C ARG A 63 -23.43 -12.07 13.78
N ILE A 64 -22.16 -11.75 13.54
CA ILE A 64 -21.04 -12.39 14.22
C ILE A 64 -20.99 -11.90 15.68
N GLY A 65 -20.87 -12.85 16.62
CA GLY A 65 -20.70 -12.63 18.04
C GLY A 65 -19.32 -13.07 18.52
N ALA A 66 -18.64 -12.20 19.26
CA ALA A 66 -17.33 -12.49 19.84
C ALA A 66 -17.08 -11.66 21.10
N ASP A 67 -16.27 -12.14 22.03
CA ASP A 67 -15.61 -11.28 23.02
C ASP A 67 -14.20 -10.86 22.56
N CYS A 68 -13.46 -10.14 23.41
CA CYS A 68 -12.15 -9.58 23.05
C CYS A 68 -11.15 -10.64 22.56
N SER A 69 -11.14 -11.82 23.18
CA SER A 69 -10.24 -12.91 22.83
C SER A 69 -10.89 -13.91 21.86
N GLY A 70 -12.21 -14.06 21.90
CA GLY A 70 -12.98 -14.86 20.96
C GLY A 70 -12.96 -14.29 19.54
N ALA A 71 -12.69 -13.00 19.40
CA ALA A 71 -12.41 -12.35 18.12
C ALA A 71 -11.12 -12.85 17.46
N MET A 72 -10.30 -13.68 18.11
CA MET A 72 -9.06 -14.19 17.51
C MET A 72 -9.27 -15.49 16.71
N CYS A 73 -10.53 -15.92 16.50
CA CYS A 73 -10.91 -17.14 15.78
C CYS A 73 -10.11 -18.36 16.31
N PRO A 74 -10.49 -18.92 17.47
CA PRO A 74 -9.62 -19.66 18.37
C PRO A 74 -8.84 -20.77 17.69
N VAL A 75 -7.55 -20.81 17.98
CA VAL A 75 -6.65 -21.89 17.56
C VAL A 75 -6.79 -23.04 18.55
N SER A 76 -7.14 -24.23 18.06
CA SER A 76 -7.29 -25.41 18.91
C SER A 76 -6.03 -25.68 19.74
N GLY A 77 -6.22 -25.98 21.03
CA GLY A 77 -5.13 -26.26 21.98
C GLY A 77 -4.43 -25.03 22.57
N PHE A 78 -4.93 -23.82 22.32
CA PHE A 78 -4.40 -22.60 22.94
C PHE A 78 -5.20 -22.24 24.19
N ASP A 79 -4.53 -21.61 25.16
CA ASP A 79 -5.21 -20.76 26.12
C ASP A 79 -5.79 -19.57 25.34
N THR A 80 -7.11 -19.57 25.16
CA THR A 80 -7.83 -18.58 24.36
C THR A 80 -8.17 -17.32 25.15
N THR A 81 -7.55 -17.08 26.31
CA THR A 81 -7.66 -15.81 27.02
C THR A 81 -6.72 -14.77 26.41
N ALA A 82 -6.94 -13.48 26.73
CA ALA A 82 -6.02 -12.42 26.34
C ALA A 82 -4.59 -12.65 26.87
N GLN A 83 -4.46 -13.19 28.09
CA GLN A 83 -3.16 -13.59 28.66
C GLN A 83 -2.54 -14.76 27.88
N GLY A 84 -3.33 -15.77 27.53
CA GLY A 84 -2.89 -16.91 26.73
C GLY A 84 -2.33 -16.48 25.37
N TYR A 85 -3.05 -15.60 24.66
CA TYR A 85 -2.59 -15.05 23.39
C TYR A 85 -1.34 -14.19 23.54
N TYR A 86 -1.25 -13.35 24.58
CA TYR A 86 -0.03 -12.60 24.87
C TYR A 86 1.16 -13.54 25.04
N ASN A 87 1.01 -14.61 25.82
CA ASN A 87 2.08 -15.58 26.09
C ASN A 87 2.60 -16.24 24.81
N LYS A 88 1.71 -16.49 23.84
CA LYS A 88 2.02 -17.11 22.54
C LYS A 88 2.66 -16.15 21.52
N CYS A 89 2.87 -14.88 21.85
CA CYS A 89 3.63 -13.98 20.98
C CYS A 89 5.14 -14.27 21.04
N MET A 90 5.77 -14.35 19.86
CA MET A 90 7.21 -14.57 19.67
C MET A 90 8.02 -13.32 20.00
N THR A 91 7.46 -12.15 19.70
CA THR A 91 8.04 -10.84 19.96
C THR A 91 7.03 -10.02 20.72
N LYS A 92 7.48 -9.32 21.78
CA LYS A 92 6.63 -8.52 22.67
C LYS A 92 7.36 -7.23 22.99
N GLY A 93 6.63 -6.15 23.24
CA GLY A 93 7.21 -4.90 23.68
C GLY A 93 6.19 -3.91 24.21
N GLY A 94 6.66 -2.80 24.76
CA GLY A 94 5.80 -1.69 25.15
C GLY A 94 5.15 -1.05 23.92
N ILE A 95 3.94 -0.53 24.05
CA ILE A 95 3.19 -0.01 22.90
C ILE A 95 3.93 1.11 22.14
N SER A 96 4.76 1.90 22.84
CA SER A 96 5.56 2.97 22.24
C SER A 96 6.60 2.49 21.23
N SER A 97 6.95 1.20 21.28
CA SER A 97 7.91 0.54 20.38
C SER A 97 7.25 -0.37 19.35
N ILE A 98 5.93 -0.27 19.17
CA ILE A 98 5.20 -1.11 18.23
C ILE A 98 5.72 -0.94 16.79
N PRO A 99 5.93 -2.04 16.04
CA PRO A 99 6.28 -1.95 14.63
C PRO A 99 5.09 -1.44 13.81
N MET A 100 5.08 -0.13 13.50
CA MET A 100 3.94 0.56 12.86
C MET A 100 3.49 -0.06 11.53
N ASN A 101 4.40 -0.71 10.80
CA ASN A 101 4.09 -1.33 9.51
C ASN A 101 3.87 -2.86 9.62
N THR A 102 3.67 -3.40 10.82
CA THR A 102 3.49 -4.84 11.05
C THR A 102 2.20 -5.11 11.81
N PRO A 103 1.21 -5.76 11.16
CA PRO A 103 0.00 -6.19 11.83
C PRO A 103 0.31 -7.10 13.02
N CYS A 104 -0.24 -6.81 14.18
CA CYS A 104 0.09 -7.55 15.40
C CYS A 104 -1.01 -7.42 16.46
N LEU A 105 -0.87 -8.14 17.57
CA LEU A 105 -1.78 -8.01 18.69
C LEU A 105 -1.37 -6.84 19.56
N VAL A 106 -2.37 -6.12 20.08
CA VAL A 106 -2.20 -5.07 21.08
C VAL A 106 -2.98 -5.44 22.34
N PHE A 107 -2.46 -5.05 23.50
CA PHE A 107 -2.93 -5.56 24.78
C PHE A 107 -3.09 -4.46 25.82
N LYS A 108 -4.08 -4.63 26.70
CA LYS A 108 -4.25 -3.85 27.95
C LYS A 108 -4.17 -4.78 29.15
N GLY A 109 -3.57 -4.30 30.23
CA GLY A 109 -3.28 -5.13 31.40
C GLY A 109 -2.78 -4.30 32.58
N LYS A 110 -2.82 -4.89 33.77
CA LYS A 110 -2.16 -4.30 34.96
C LYS A 110 -0.65 -4.53 34.91
N SER A 111 -0.23 -5.64 34.30
CA SER A 111 1.14 -6.02 34.03
C SER A 111 1.17 -7.04 32.88
N THR A 112 2.36 -7.43 32.44
CA THR A 112 2.55 -8.48 31.42
C THR A 112 2.10 -9.88 31.88
N SER A 113 1.86 -10.06 33.18
CA SER A 113 1.29 -11.28 33.77
C SER A 113 -0.19 -11.14 34.14
N ALA A 114 -0.81 -10.01 33.81
CA ALA A 114 -2.21 -9.69 34.11
C ALA A 114 -2.85 -8.90 32.95
N ILE A 115 -2.80 -9.49 31.75
CA ILE A 115 -3.46 -9.01 30.55
C ILE A 115 -4.95 -9.36 30.62
N HIS A 116 -5.82 -8.38 30.42
CA HIS A 116 -7.28 -8.56 30.51
C HIS A 116 -8.03 -8.16 29.23
N HIS A 117 -7.34 -7.56 28.26
CA HIS A 117 -7.97 -7.12 27.01
C HIS A 117 -6.98 -7.14 25.85
N MET A 118 -7.51 -7.31 24.64
CA MET A 118 -6.72 -7.36 23.43
C MET A 118 -7.46 -6.82 22.20
N GLY A 119 -6.69 -6.45 21.18
CA GLY A 119 -7.17 -6.08 19.85
C GLY A 119 -6.15 -6.46 18.79
N PHE A 120 -6.52 -6.26 17.53
CA PHE A 120 -5.65 -6.52 16.39
C PHE A 120 -5.29 -5.21 15.69
N TYR A 121 -4.00 -4.85 15.75
CA TYR A 121 -3.42 -3.73 15.02
C TYR A 121 -3.20 -4.12 13.56
N LEU A 122 -3.66 -3.27 12.64
CA LEU A 122 -3.67 -3.56 11.21
C LEU A 122 -2.35 -3.22 10.49
N GLY A 123 -1.37 -2.63 11.18
CA GLY A 123 -0.12 -2.17 10.54
C GLY A 123 -0.27 -0.87 9.74
N ASN A 124 -1.34 -0.10 9.97
CA ASN A 124 -1.65 1.15 9.27
C ASN A 124 -2.15 2.26 10.22
N GLY A 125 -1.86 2.15 11.51
CA GLY A 125 -2.32 3.12 12.52
C GLY A 125 -3.68 2.82 13.15
N TYR A 126 -4.41 1.81 12.70
CA TYR A 126 -5.72 1.43 13.24
C TYR A 126 -5.70 0.07 13.95
N VAL A 127 -6.56 -0.06 14.97
CA VAL A 127 -6.82 -1.27 15.73
C VAL A 127 -8.29 -1.63 15.59
N ILE A 128 -8.57 -2.90 15.32
CA ILE A 128 -9.92 -3.47 15.44
C ILE A 128 -9.99 -4.27 16.73
N GLU A 129 -10.98 -3.99 17.57
CA GLU A 129 -11.20 -4.68 18.85
C GLU A 129 -12.69 -4.91 19.11
N MET A 130 -13.02 -6.03 19.76
CA MET A 130 -14.31 -6.18 20.43
C MET A 130 -14.22 -5.45 21.77
N LYS A 131 -14.59 -4.17 21.79
CA LYS A 131 -14.24 -3.23 22.86
C LYS A 131 -14.96 -3.50 24.17
N SER A 132 -16.28 -3.65 24.11
CA SER A 132 -17.11 -3.91 25.28
C SER A 132 -18.51 -4.34 24.87
N SER A 133 -19.30 -4.86 25.83
CA SER A 133 -20.74 -5.13 25.62
C SER A 133 -21.51 -3.90 25.12
N LYS A 134 -21.09 -2.68 25.47
CA LYS A 134 -21.79 -1.46 25.06
C LYS A 134 -21.38 -0.99 23.67
N GLU A 135 -20.09 -1.10 23.35
CA GLU A 135 -19.52 -0.51 22.13
C GLU A 135 -19.33 -1.52 20.99
N ASN A 136 -19.42 -2.82 21.28
CA ASN A 136 -19.25 -3.89 20.30
C ASN A 136 -17.89 -3.83 19.58
N CYS A 137 -17.84 -4.24 18.30
CA CYS A 137 -16.66 -4.13 17.45
C CYS A 137 -16.42 -2.67 17.05
N VAL A 138 -15.20 -2.19 17.25
CA VAL A 138 -14.79 -0.84 16.82
C VAL A 138 -13.51 -0.90 16.01
N ARG A 139 -13.33 0.11 15.16
CA ARG A 139 -12.08 0.40 14.45
C ARG A 139 -11.61 1.78 14.87
N ASP A 140 -10.60 1.80 15.73
CA ASP A 140 -10.11 3.02 16.37
C ASP A 140 -8.64 3.26 15.99
N LYS A 141 -8.20 4.52 16.03
CA LYS A 141 -6.76 4.83 15.94
C LYS A 141 -6.02 4.17 17.10
N LEU A 142 -4.80 3.70 16.86
CA LEU A 142 -3.93 3.15 17.89
C LEU A 142 -3.61 4.20 18.98
N GLU A 143 -3.35 5.44 18.56
CA GLU A 143 -2.98 6.55 19.43
C GLU A 143 -4.13 6.97 20.36
N GLY A 144 -3.80 7.26 21.62
CA GLY A 144 -4.76 7.80 22.60
C GLY A 144 -5.76 6.78 23.15
N LYS A 145 -5.60 5.47 22.88
CA LYS A 145 -6.54 4.41 23.32
C LYS A 145 -6.08 3.55 24.49
N GLY A 146 -5.00 3.95 25.17
CA GLY A 146 -4.56 3.32 26.42
C GLY A 146 -4.05 1.88 26.27
N TRP A 147 -3.54 1.51 25.11
CA TRP A 147 -2.82 0.24 24.91
C TRP A 147 -1.51 0.24 25.70
N ASN A 148 -1.13 -0.87 26.30
CA ASN A 148 0.08 -0.97 27.12
C ASN A 148 1.21 -1.70 26.38
N TRP A 149 0.88 -2.78 25.67
CA TRP A 149 1.86 -3.65 25.00
C TRP A 149 1.40 -4.08 23.62
N TYR A 150 2.37 -4.48 22.79
CA TYR A 150 2.12 -5.23 21.56
C TYR A 150 2.74 -6.63 21.65
N GLY A 151 2.29 -7.52 20.77
CA GLY A 151 2.90 -8.83 20.58
C GLY A 151 2.70 -9.36 19.16
N ILE A 152 3.77 -9.92 18.57
CA ILE A 152 3.75 -10.60 17.28
C ILE A 152 3.44 -12.09 17.54
N PRO A 153 2.22 -12.57 17.24
CA PRO A 153 1.79 -13.95 17.49
C PRO A 153 2.58 -14.97 16.66
N SER A 154 2.88 -16.14 17.27
CA SER A 154 3.62 -17.22 16.61
C SER A 154 2.81 -18.02 15.58
N TRP A 155 1.49 -17.90 15.61
CA TRP A 155 0.57 -18.67 14.77
C TRP A 155 0.08 -17.90 13.55
N ILE A 156 0.47 -16.63 13.42
CA ILE A 156 0.26 -15.85 12.20
C ILE A 156 1.50 -16.00 11.33
N ASP A 157 1.27 -16.40 10.09
CA ASP A 157 2.28 -16.45 9.08
C ASP A 157 2.45 -15.07 8.43
N TYR A 158 3.56 -14.44 8.79
CA TYR A 158 4.02 -13.17 8.25
C TYR A 158 4.89 -13.32 7.00
N SER A 159 5.20 -14.55 6.60
CA SER A 159 5.92 -14.79 5.35
C SER A 159 5.07 -14.30 4.19
N LEU A 160 5.72 -13.57 3.29
CA LEU A 160 5.16 -13.24 1.98
C LEU A 160 4.96 -14.58 1.26
N SER A 161 3.72 -15.06 1.18
CA SER A 161 3.37 -16.22 0.36
C SER A 161 3.67 -15.88 -1.10
N VAL A 162 4.75 -16.45 -1.62
CA VAL A 162 4.95 -16.60 -3.06
C VAL A 162 4.09 -17.78 -3.50
N SER A 163 2.82 -17.53 -3.78
CA SER A 163 1.96 -18.45 -4.53
C SER A 163 0.80 -17.68 -5.11
N GLY A 164 0.58 -17.90 -6.41
CA GLY A 164 -0.25 -17.10 -7.30
C GLY A 164 -1.72 -17.07 -6.89
N ASP A 165 -2.16 -15.88 -6.52
CA ASP A 165 -3.35 -15.21 -7.03
C ASP A 165 -3.11 -13.70 -6.78
N GLU A 166 -2.93 -12.94 -7.87
CA GLU A 166 -2.42 -11.57 -7.86
C GLU A 166 -3.42 -10.59 -7.22
N ILE A 167 -3.17 -10.22 -5.95
CA ILE A 167 -3.42 -8.84 -5.52
C ILE A 167 -2.13 -8.06 -5.81
N PRO A 168 -2.16 -7.02 -6.66
CA PRO A 168 -0.97 -6.29 -7.08
C PRO A 168 -0.14 -5.85 -5.86
N LYS A 169 1.17 -6.12 -5.89
CA LYS A 169 2.12 -5.67 -4.87
C LYS A 169 2.22 -4.16 -4.96
N ILE A 170 1.32 -3.44 -4.28
CA ILE A 170 1.38 -1.98 -4.18
C ILE A 170 2.71 -1.61 -3.56
N THR A 171 3.56 -0.97 -4.36
CA THR A 171 4.94 -0.68 -4.00
C THR A 171 5.14 0.82 -4.03
N LYS A 172 5.58 1.40 -2.90
CA LYS A 172 5.93 2.82 -2.82
C LYS A 172 7.20 3.11 -3.59
N CYS A 173 7.12 4.11 -4.44
CA CYS A 173 8.21 4.56 -5.29
C CYS A 173 8.36 6.08 -5.17
N VAL A 174 9.61 6.54 -5.17
CA VAL A 174 9.94 7.95 -5.42
C VAL A 174 10.39 8.11 -6.86
N ASP A 175 10.18 9.27 -7.44
CA ASP A 175 10.83 9.67 -8.68
C ASP A 175 11.64 10.94 -8.48
N VAL A 176 12.89 10.92 -8.95
CA VAL A 176 13.89 11.95 -8.63
C VAL A 176 14.74 12.33 -9.83
N SER A 177 15.29 13.53 -9.76
CA SER A 177 16.14 14.14 -10.77
C SER A 177 17.25 14.97 -10.12
N CYS A 178 17.96 15.78 -10.90
CA CYS A 178 18.89 16.76 -10.35
C CYS A 178 18.25 17.76 -9.37
N TYR A 179 16.93 17.98 -9.44
CA TYR A 179 16.23 18.95 -8.59
C TYR A 179 16.16 18.56 -7.12
N GLN A 180 16.27 17.27 -6.79
CA GLN A 180 16.33 16.79 -5.40
C GLN A 180 17.72 16.98 -4.76
N GLY A 181 18.72 17.42 -5.52
CA GLY A 181 20.07 17.71 -5.00
C GLY A 181 20.83 16.46 -4.56
N ASP A 182 21.51 16.56 -3.42
CA ASP A 182 22.17 15.41 -2.79
C ASP A 182 21.18 14.67 -1.88
N ILE A 183 20.97 13.39 -2.18
CA ILE A 183 20.02 12.51 -1.49
C ILE A 183 20.79 11.56 -0.56
N ASP A 184 20.35 11.46 0.69
CA ASP A 184 20.77 10.39 1.60
C ASP A 184 19.88 9.16 1.39
N TRP A 185 20.34 8.25 0.55
CA TRP A 185 19.58 7.07 0.16
C TRP A 185 19.38 6.06 1.30
N ASN A 186 20.24 6.06 2.32
CA ASN A 186 20.06 5.20 3.50
C ASN A 186 18.89 5.69 4.36
N LEU A 187 18.73 7.00 4.50
CA LEU A 187 17.55 7.58 5.14
C LEU A 187 16.29 7.34 4.31
N VAL A 188 16.35 7.46 2.98
CA VAL A 188 15.22 7.15 2.08
C VAL A 188 14.79 5.70 2.25
N ARG A 189 15.74 4.76 2.30
CA ARG A 189 15.49 3.33 2.55
C ARG A 189 14.86 3.11 3.92
N SER A 190 15.36 3.80 4.94
CA SER A 190 14.85 3.70 6.31
C SER A 190 13.42 4.22 6.43
N ASP A 191 13.05 5.22 5.62
CA ASP A 191 11.70 5.80 5.57
C ASP A 191 10.67 4.93 4.80
N GLY A 192 11.07 3.73 4.39
CA GLY A 192 10.17 2.74 3.79
C GLY A 192 10.16 2.71 2.26
N VAL A 193 10.90 3.59 1.59
CA VAL A 193 11.06 3.54 0.13
C VAL A 193 11.91 2.32 -0.25
N ARG A 194 11.48 1.61 -1.28
CA ARG A 194 12.16 0.40 -1.79
C ARG A 194 12.41 0.46 -3.29
N HIS A 195 11.71 1.34 -3.98
CA HIS A 195 11.69 1.46 -5.43
C HIS A 195 11.90 2.92 -5.81
N ALA A 196 12.61 3.18 -6.90
CA ALA A 196 12.86 4.51 -7.43
C ALA A 196 12.78 4.55 -8.96
N ILE A 197 12.33 5.69 -9.50
CA ILE A 197 12.40 6.01 -10.92
C ILE A 197 13.28 7.25 -11.09
N LEU A 198 14.28 7.18 -11.98
CA LEU A 198 15.31 8.23 -12.07
C LEU A 198 15.22 9.00 -13.39
N LYS A 199 15.40 10.32 -13.38
CA LYS A 199 15.55 11.09 -14.61
C LYS A 199 16.85 10.69 -15.30
N VAL A 200 16.79 10.24 -16.55
CA VAL A 200 17.98 9.73 -17.25
C VAL A 200 18.69 10.81 -18.06
N ILE A 201 17.95 11.63 -18.80
CA ILE A 201 18.53 12.66 -19.66
C ILE A 201 17.82 14.01 -19.52
N ARG A 202 18.51 15.06 -19.92
CA ARG A 202 18.01 16.43 -19.99
C ARG A 202 17.58 16.76 -21.41
N LYS A 203 17.00 17.96 -21.59
CA LYS A 203 16.55 18.48 -22.90
C LYS A 203 17.65 18.47 -23.98
N ASP A 204 18.90 18.70 -23.60
CA ASP A 204 20.06 18.73 -24.49
C ASP A 204 20.65 17.32 -24.75
N LEU A 205 19.93 16.26 -24.37
CA LEU A 205 20.33 14.86 -24.52
C LEU A 205 21.56 14.46 -23.71
N LYS A 206 22.05 15.31 -22.81
CA LYS A 206 23.06 14.89 -21.83
C LYS A 206 22.39 14.16 -20.67
N PRO A 207 23.10 13.27 -19.96
CA PRO A 207 22.62 12.69 -18.72
C PRO A 207 22.12 13.75 -17.73
N ASP A 208 21.08 13.43 -16.97
CA ASP A 208 20.73 14.24 -15.80
C ASP A 208 21.95 14.31 -14.86
N SER A 209 22.26 15.50 -14.32
CA SER A 209 23.50 15.72 -13.58
C SER A 209 23.60 14.93 -12.28
N LYS A 210 22.48 14.37 -11.78
CA LYS A 210 22.45 13.47 -10.63
C LYS A 210 22.17 12.02 -11.00
N PHE A 211 22.01 11.66 -12.29
CA PHE A 211 21.62 10.31 -12.71
C PHE A 211 22.53 9.22 -12.13
N GLU A 212 23.85 9.30 -12.38
CA GLU A 212 24.79 8.27 -11.90
C GLU A 212 24.90 8.24 -10.38
N GLN A 213 24.87 9.40 -9.74
CA GLN A 213 24.89 9.51 -8.27
C GLN A 213 23.65 8.86 -7.66
N ASN A 214 22.47 9.12 -8.22
CA ASN A 214 21.21 8.57 -7.76
C ASN A 214 21.14 7.07 -8.01
N TRP A 215 21.56 6.60 -9.20
CA TRP A 215 21.60 5.17 -9.52
C TRP A 215 22.47 4.41 -8.54
N LYS A 216 23.70 4.89 -8.32
CA LYS A 216 24.66 4.29 -7.38
C LYS A 216 24.11 4.31 -5.94
N GLY A 217 23.57 5.43 -5.50
CA GLY A 217 23.01 5.58 -4.15
C GLY A 217 21.83 4.63 -3.90
N CYS A 218 20.94 4.44 -4.88
CA CYS A 218 19.88 3.44 -4.81
C CYS A 218 20.45 2.02 -4.63
N GLN A 219 21.44 1.64 -5.44
CA GLN A 219 22.06 0.31 -5.35
C GLN A 219 22.72 0.05 -3.99
N GLU A 220 23.48 1.02 -3.48
CA GLU A 220 24.17 0.92 -2.19
C GLU A 220 23.18 0.84 -1.00
N ALA A 221 22.02 1.47 -1.12
CA ALA A 221 20.97 1.47 -0.09
C ALA A 221 19.92 0.35 -0.26
N ASP A 222 20.13 -0.62 -1.16
CA ASP A 222 19.16 -1.69 -1.45
C ASP A 222 17.77 -1.13 -1.82
N ILE A 223 17.77 -0.11 -2.68
CA ILE A 223 16.60 0.46 -3.35
C ILE A 223 16.65 0.05 -4.82
N ARG A 224 15.61 -0.62 -5.29
CA ARG A 224 15.49 -1.03 -6.68
C ARG A 224 15.23 0.18 -7.58
N VAL A 225 15.97 0.29 -8.68
CA VAL A 225 15.62 1.23 -9.75
C VAL A 225 14.69 0.53 -10.74
N ASP A 226 13.38 0.77 -10.64
CA ASP A 226 12.39 0.11 -11.52
C ASP A 226 12.30 0.74 -12.89
N GLY A 227 12.68 2.01 -12.98
CA GLY A 227 12.67 2.68 -14.24
C GLY A 227 13.52 3.93 -14.28
N VAL A 228 13.57 4.47 -15.48
CA VAL A 228 14.05 5.81 -15.75
C VAL A 228 13.03 6.56 -16.58
N TYR A 229 13.02 7.87 -16.49
CA TYR A 229 12.11 8.69 -17.31
C TYR A 229 12.85 9.73 -18.15
N ASN A 230 12.31 9.97 -19.34
CA ASN A 230 12.75 11.00 -20.26
C ASN A 230 11.61 12.00 -20.48
N TYR A 231 11.71 13.18 -19.86
CA TYR A 231 10.81 14.31 -20.13
C TYR A 231 11.00 14.76 -21.57
N SER A 232 10.00 14.47 -22.40
CA SER A 232 10.14 14.56 -23.85
C SER A 232 9.85 15.95 -24.39
N TYR A 233 10.74 16.41 -25.27
CA TYR A 233 10.52 17.58 -26.12
C TYR A 233 10.41 17.19 -27.61
N ALA A 234 10.24 15.90 -27.90
CA ALA A 234 10.20 15.43 -29.28
C ALA A 234 8.90 15.87 -29.95
N THR A 235 9.04 16.61 -31.05
CA THR A 235 7.93 17.04 -31.94
C THR A 235 7.96 16.35 -33.30
N THR A 236 8.93 15.44 -33.52
CA THR A 236 9.09 14.67 -34.75
C THR A 236 9.49 13.23 -34.44
N VAL A 237 9.13 12.31 -35.33
CA VAL A 237 9.52 10.89 -35.25
C VAL A 237 11.05 10.71 -35.21
N PRO A 238 11.86 11.38 -36.06
CA PRO A 238 13.32 11.27 -35.97
C PRO A 238 13.89 11.70 -34.61
N LYS A 239 13.36 12.79 -34.02
CA LYS A 239 13.78 13.24 -32.69
C LYS A 239 13.45 12.21 -31.62
N ALA A 240 12.24 11.65 -31.62
CA ALA A 240 11.86 10.60 -30.68
C ALA A 240 12.80 9.39 -30.74
N LYS A 241 13.16 8.94 -31.95
CA LYS A 241 14.14 7.85 -32.13
C LYS A 241 15.53 8.23 -31.64
N SER A 242 15.97 9.47 -31.87
CA SER A 242 17.25 9.97 -31.36
C SER A 242 17.29 9.95 -29.83
N ASP A 243 16.22 10.44 -29.21
CA ASP A 243 16.13 10.58 -27.75
C ASP A 243 16.11 9.21 -27.09
N ALA A 244 15.35 8.25 -27.64
CA ALA A 244 15.33 6.87 -27.17
C ALA A 244 16.71 6.21 -27.23
N ARG A 245 17.47 6.42 -28.32
CA ARG A 245 18.85 5.90 -28.44
C ARG A 245 19.79 6.51 -27.41
N GLU A 246 19.64 7.79 -27.11
CA GLU A 246 20.45 8.42 -26.07
C GLU A 246 20.14 7.85 -24.69
N VAL A 247 18.85 7.67 -24.35
CA VAL A 247 18.47 6.99 -23.10
C VAL A 247 19.13 5.61 -23.00
N LEU A 248 19.09 4.82 -24.07
CA LEU A 248 19.71 3.50 -24.12
C LEU A 248 21.24 3.56 -23.96
N SER A 249 21.88 4.56 -24.57
CA SER A 249 23.32 4.84 -24.43
C SER A 249 23.69 5.11 -22.97
N VAL A 250 22.98 6.02 -22.31
CA VAL A 250 23.20 6.38 -20.90
C VAL A 250 22.92 5.20 -19.96
N LEU A 251 21.90 4.39 -20.23
CA LEU A 251 21.62 3.18 -19.45
C LEU A 251 22.75 2.15 -19.54
N ASN A 252 23.49 2.10 -20.65
CA ASN A 252 24.66 1.24 -20.83
C ASN A 252 24.40 -0.22 -20.41
N GLY A 253 23.25 -0.77 -20.81
CA GLY A 253 22.86 -2.16 -20.51
C GLY A 253 22.09 -2.36 -19.19
N ARG A 254 22.00 -1.36 -18.32
CA ARG A 254 21.25 -1.43 -17.05
C ARG A 254 19.75 -1.59 -17.33
N LYS A 255 19.20 -2.77 -17.04
CA LYS A 255 17.80 -3.10 -17.34
C LYS A 255 16.83 -2.50 -16.33
N CYS A 256 15.87 -1.73 -16.83
CA CYS A 256 14.74 -1.15 -16.11
C CYS A 256 13.65 -0.74 -17.12
N THR A 257 12.48 -0.29 -16.66
CA THR A 257 11.46 0.32 -17.54
C THR A 257 11.91 1.71 -18.00
N ILE A 258 11.69 2.04 -19.28
CA ILE A 258 11.89 3.39 -19.80
C ILE A 258 10.51 4.06 -19.93
N TRP A 259 10.30 5.12 -19.16
CA TRP A 259 9.09 5.92 -19.18
C TRP A 259 9.27 7.13 -20.11
N LEU A 260 8.42 7.22 -21.13
CA LEU A 260 8.28 8.43 -21.93
C LEU A 260 7.34 9.40 -21.19
N ASP A 261 7.91 10.49 -20.70
CA ASP A 261 7.19 11.52 -19.96
C ASP A 261 6.66 12.58 -20.93
N LEU A 262 5.33 12.66 -21.02
CA LEU A 262 4.56 13.48 -21.97
C LEU A 262 3.71 14.52 -21.23
N GLU A 263 4.25 15.72 -21.14
CA GLU A 263 3.60 16.86 -20.46
C GLU A 263 3.81 18.20 -21.18
N ASP A 264 4.78 18.29 -22.09
CA ASP A 264 5.26 19.57 -22.59
C ASP A 264 4.29 20.24 -23.59
N LYS A 265 4.22 21.56 -23.50
CA LYS A 265 3.38 22.39 -24.38
C LYS A 265 3.74 22.23 -25.86
N CYS A 266 5.00 21.92 -26.19
CA CYS A 266 5.41 21.73 -27.59
C CYS A 266 4.71 20.54 -28.25
N GLN A 267 4.15 19.60 -27.47
CA GLN A 267 3.48 18.41 -27.96
C GLN A 267 1.95 18.55 -28.07
N GLN A 268 1.35 19.54 -27.43
CA GLN A 268 -0.12 19.72 -27.34
C GLN A 268 -0.81 19.99 -28.69
N LYS A 269 -0.07 20.44 -29.71
CA LYS A 269 -0.63 20.79 -31.03
C LYS A 269 -0.23 19.83 -32.16
N LEU A 270 0.38 18.69 -31.82
CA LEU A 270 0.85 17.72 -32.81
C LEU A 270 -0.29 16.89 -33.41
N GLY A 271 -1.46 16.84 -32.75
CA GLY A 271 -2.58 16.01 -33.18
C GLY A 271 -2.14 14.55 -33.35
N SER A 272 -2.51 13.94 -34.47
CA SER A 272 -2.22 12.52 -34.71
C SER A 272 -0.73 12.20 -34.79
N LEU A 273 0.16 13.17 -35.04
CA LEU A 273 1.61 12.94 -35.05
C LEU A 273 2.14 12.50 -33.68
N LEU A 274 1.46 12.85 -32.59
CA LEU A 274 1.86 12.47 -31.24
C LEU A 274 1.91 10.94 -31.07
N LYS A 275 0.93 10.20 -31.63
CA LYS A 275 0.94 8.73 -31.56
C LYS A 275 2.13 8.12 -32.33
N ASP A 276 2.55 8.74 -33.43
CA ASP A 276 3.64 8.25 -34.26
C ASP A 276 4.99 8.49 -33.56
N ILE A 277 5.11 9.62 -32.85
CA ILE A 277 6.23 9.93 -31.96
C ILE A 277 6.32 8.90 -30.82
N ILE A 278 5.19 8.61 -30.16
CA ILE A 278 5.11 7.61 -29.09
C ILE A 278 5.55 6.24 -29.58
N ASN A 279 4.92 5.74 -30.66
CA ASN A 279 5.22 4.42 -31.22
C ASN A 279 6.66 4.33 -31.71
N ALA A 280 7.19 5.37 -32.37
CA ALA A 280 8.58 5.37 -32.81
C ALA A 280 9.59 5.34 -31.67
N TYR A 281 9.27 5.98 -30.53
CA TYR A 281 10.09 5.89 -29.32
C TYR A 281 10.02 4.48 -28.73
N GLN A 282 8.80 3.95 -28.56
CA GLN A 282 8.56 2.60 -28.07
C GLN A 282 9.29 1.54 -28.90
N ASP A 283 9.22 1.62 -30.23
CA ASP A 283 9.85 0.67 -31.14
C ASP A 283 11.36 0.58 -30.89
N VAL A 284 12.03 1.72 -30.71
CA VAL A 284 13.48 1.75 -30.43
C VAL A 284 13.79 1.12 -29.06
N VAL A 285 12.99 1.43 -28.04
CA VAL A 285 13.15 0.89 -26.68
C VAL A 285 12.94 -0.63 -26.65
N VAL A 286 11.81 -1.09 -27.20
CA VAL A 286 11.40 -2.50 -27.15
C VAL A 286 12.30 -3.36 -28.04
N SER A 287 12.66 -2.90 -29.24
CA SER A 287 13.61 -3.63 -30.11
C SER A 287 15.01 -3.75 -29.49
N SER A 288 15.36 -2.88 -28.56
CA SER A 288 16.61 -2.94 -27.78
C SER A 288 16.49 -3.83 -26.51
N GLY A 289 15.34 -4.48 -26.32
CA GLY A 289 15.07 -5.41 -25.22
C GLY A 289 14.84 -4.73 -23.88
N TYR A 290 14.22 -3.55 -23.87
CA TYR A 290 13.81 -2.83 -22.65
C TYR A 290 12.29 -2.75 -22.57
N GLU A 291 11.77 -2.67 -21.35
CA GLU A 291 10.35 -2.38 -21.14
C GLU A 291 10.07 -0.89 -21.39
N PHE A 292 8.91 -0.61 -21.98
CA PHE A 292 8.45 0.75 -22.26
C PHE A 292 7.16 1.07 -21.49
N GLY A 293 7.01 2.32 -21.09
CA GLY A 293 5.76 2.84 -20.53
C GLY A 293 5.59 4.32 -20.81
N ILE A 294 4.38 4.84 -20.63
CA ILE A 294 4.07 6.27 -20.79
C ILE A 294 3.75 6.87 -19.43
N TYR A 295 4.39 8.00 -19.12
CA TYR A 295 4.04 8.85 -18.00
C TYR A 295 3.32 10.11 -18.49
N THR A 296 2.22 10.47 -17.84
CA THR A 296 1.46 11.70 -18.14
C THR A 296 0.40 12.01 -17.06
N GLY A 297 -0.12 13.24 -17.04
CA GLY A 297 -1.29 13.62 -16.24
C GLY A 297 -2.61 13.65 -17.03
N PRO A 298 -3.80 13.53 -16.40
CA PRO A 298 -5.10 13.59 -17.06
C PRO A 298 -5.34 14.83 -17.93
N SER A 299 -4.72 15.97 -17.57
CA SER A 299 -4.82 17.23 -18.32
C SER A 299 -4.16 17.16 -19.69
N PHE A 300 -3.11 16.35 -19.84
CA PHE A 300 -2.44 16.10 -21.12
C PHE A 300 -3.03 14.86 -21.80
N TYR A 301 -3.25 13.78 -21.04
CA TYR A 301 -3.79 12.52 -21.55
C TYR A 301 -5.13 12.70 -22.27
N ASN A 302 -6.12 13.31 -21.61
CA ASN A 302 -7.49 13.36 -22.12
C ASN A 302 -7.63 14.11 -23.46
N PRO A 303 -7.06 15.32 -23.64
CA PRO A 303 -7.18 16.02 -24.91
C PRO A 303 -6.21 15.54 -25.99
N PHE A 304 -5.01 15.04 -25.65
CA PHE A 304 -3.94 14.83 -26.64
C PHE A 304 -3.61 13.36 -26.91
N ILE A 305 -3.74 12.47 -25.92
CA ILE A 305 -3.38 11.05 -26.07
C ILE A 305 -4.63 10.19 -26.28
N LYS A 306 -5.67 10.38 -25.45
CA LYS A 306 -6.91 9.59 -25.45
C LYS A 306 -7.55 9.43 -26.84
N PRO A 307 -7.59 10.45 -27.72
CA PRO A 307 -8.16 10.31 -29.06
C PRO A 307 -7.45 9.27 -29.95
N TYR A 308 -6.21 8.89 -29.62
CA TYR A 308 -5.36 8.03 -30.44
C TYR A 308 -5.02 6.68 -29.78
N ILE A 309 -5.61 6.36 -28.62
CA ILE A 309 -5.31 5.14 -27.86
C ILE A 309 -5.37 3.85 -28.70
N PRO A 310 -6.36 3.61 -29.58
CA PRO A 310 -6.38 2.40 -30.41
C PRO A 310 -5.19 2.25 -31.38
N GLN A 311 -4.39 3.31 -31.55
CA GLN A 311 -3.25 3.38 -32.46
C GLN A 311 -1.92 3.46 -31.69
N ILE A 312 -1.93 3.50 -30.36
CA ILE A 312 -0.74 3.51 -29.51
C ILE A 312 -0.47 2.07 -29.05
N ALA A 313 0.74 1.57 -29.30
CA ALA A 313 1.12 0.19 -28.99
C ALA A 313 1.41 -0.05 -27.49
N CYS A 314 1.50 1.00 -26.69
CA CYS A 314 1.80 0.93 -25.26
C CYS A 314 0.53 0.70 -24.43
N ASP A 315 0.59 -0.25 -23.49
CA ASP A 315 -0.45 -0.54 -22.51
C ASP A 315 0.00 -0.32 -21.05
N LYS A 316 1.25 0.08 -20.84
CA LYS A 316 1.83 0.36 -19.51
C LYS A 316 1.77 1.85 -19.17
N TRP A 317 0.88 2.21 -18.25
CA TRP A 317 0.57 3.59 -17.88
C TRP A 317 1.04 3.96 -16.47
N TRP A 318 1.85 5.02 -16.37
CA TRP A 318 2.15 5.71 -15.12
C TRP A 318 1.45 7.06 -15.13
N LEU A 319 0.41 7.23 -14.32
CA LEU A 319 -0.45 8.42 -14.41
C LEU A 319 -0.28 9.32 -13.18
N ALA A 320 -0.14 10.63 -13.40
CA ALA A 320 -0.09 11.62 -12.33
C ALA A 320 -1.49 12.14 -11.98
N ARG A 321 -1.88 12.09 -10.71
CA ARG A 321 -3.08 12.79 -10.21
C ARG A 321 -2.93 13.16 -8.75
N TYR A 322 -2.75 14.45 -8.50
CA TYR A 322 -2.54 15.01 -7.17
C TYR A 322 -3.89 15.36 -6.52
N TYR A 323 -4.50 14.38 -5.88
CA TYR A 323 -5.84 14.55 -5.30
C TYR A 323 -5.86 15.45 -4.07
N ASN A 324 -4.71 15.60 -3.40
CA ASN A 324 -4.55 16.43 -2.20
C ASN A 324 -3.90 17.79 -2.51
N SER A 325 -4.00 18.26 -3.76
CA SER A 325 -3.30 19.46 -4.23
C SER A 325 -1.80 19.38 -3.92
N TYR A 326 -1.17 20.49 -3.51
CA TYR A 326 0.25 20.57 -3.14
C TYR A 326 0.49 20.52 -1.62
N ARG A 327 -0.40 19.85 -0.88
CA ARG A 327 -0.20 19.65 0.56
C ARG A 327 0.89 18.61 0.77
N LYS A 328 1.74 18.85 1.77
CA LYS A 328 2.83 17.94 2.13
C LYS A 328 2.27 16.57 2.52
N MET A 329 2.88 15.50 2.01
CA MET A 329 2.45 14.13 2.27
C MET A 329 3.67 13.28 2.66
N ALA A 330 3.61 12.61 3.80
CA ALA A 330 4.63 11.64 4.17
C ALA A 330 4.55 10.41 3.27
N VAL A 331 5.68 9.77 3.02
CA VAL A 331 5.76 8.54 2.21
C VAL A 331 4.97 7.36 2.77
N SER A 332 4.73 7.35 4.08
CA SER A 332 3.89 6.38 4.78
C SER A 332 2.40 6.52 4.48
N VAL A 333 1.96 7.62 3.86
CA VAL A 333 0.53 7.85 3.53
C VAL A 333 0.16 7.11 2.26
N ASP A 334 -0.79 6.18 2.36
CA ASP A 334 -1.42 5.54 1.20
C ASP A 334 -2.35 6.48 0.45
N PRO A 335 -2.29 6.50 -0.89
CA PRO A 335 -3.16 7.36 -1.66
C PRO A 335 -4.60 6.83 -1.63
N ASN A 336 -5.56 7.76 -1.63
CA ASN A 336 -6.96 7.38 -1.59
C ASN A 336 -7.43 6.92 -2.98
N GLU A 337 -7.59 5.60 -3.14
CA GLU A 337 -7.95 4.93 -4.40
C GLU A 337 -9.23 5.46 -5.07
N GLN A 338 -10.15 6.11 -4.35
CA GLN A 338 -11.30 6.77 -5.00
C GLN A 338 -10.88 7.87 -5.99
N TYR A 339 -9.67 8.41 -5.81
CA TYR A 339 -9.05 9.39 -6.68
C TYR A 339 -8.03 8.79 -7.64
N ASN A 340 -7.99 7.48 -7.83
CA ASN A 340 -7.10 6.88 -8.82
C ASN A 340 -7.35 7.49 -10.23
N PRO A 341 -6.30 7.86 -10.99
CA PRO A 341 -6.44 8.49 -12.30
C PRO A 341 -7.10 7.60 -13.35
N LYS A 342 -7.18 6.27 -13.13
CA LYS A 342 -7.90 5.36 -14.03
C LYS A 342 -9.35 5.79 -14.26
N PHE A 343 -10.00 6.33 -13.23
CA PHE A 343 -11.39 6.80 -13.32
C PHE A 343 -11.56 8.07 -14.16
N MET A 344 -10.48 8.86 -14.37
CA MET A 344 -10.52 10.07 -15.20
C MET A 344 -10.08 9.81 -16.65
N THR A 345 -9.11 8.92 -16.81
CA THR A 345 -8.48 8.63 -18.11
C THR A 345 -9.19 7.50 -18.84
N GLY A 346 -9.75 6.54 -18.11
CA GLY A 346 -10.23 5.27 -18.65
C GLY A 346 -9.09 4.30 -19.00
N ALA A 347 -7.84 4.62 -18.63
CA ALA A 347 -6.73 3.69 -18.75
C ALA A 347 -6.82 2.66 -17.61
N ASP A 348 -7.02 1.39 -17.95
CA ASP A 348 -7.11 0.27 -16.99
C ASP A 348 -6.48 -0.99 -17.63
N PRO A 349 -5.54 -1.68 -16.96
CA PRO A 349 -4.96 -1.34 -15.66
C PRO A 349 -4.01 -0.13 -15.73
N VAL A 350 -3.98 0.66 -14.65
CA VAL A 350 -2.90 1.63 -14.39
C VAL A 350 -1.73 0.88 -13.74
N TYR A 351 -0.55 0.97 -14.34
CA TYR A 351 0.65 0.31 -13.80
C TYR A 351 1.19 1.03 -12.57
N ALA A 352 1.22 2.37 -12.62
CA ALA A 352 1.65 3.20 -11.51
C ALA A 352 0.82 4.49 -11.41
N TRP A 353 0.62 4.98 -10.19
CA TRP A 353 -0.03 6.26 -9.93
C TRP A 353 0.89 7.16 -9.12
N GLN A 354 1.33 8.28 -9.71
CA GLN A 354 1.98 9.37 -8.98
C GLN A 354 0.90 10.24 -8.34
N TYR A 355 0.79 10.15 -7.01
CA TYR A 355 -0.36 10.67 -6.28
C TYR A 355 -0.09 12.01 -5.61
N THR A 356 1.16 12.47 -5.59
CA THR A 356 1.56 13.79 -5.09
C THR A 356 2.92 14.20 -5.63
N SER A 357 3.12 15.49 -5.83
CA SER A 357 4.42 16.13 -6.07
C SER A 357 4.97 16.88 -4.85
N SER A 358 4.32 16.73 -3.71
CA SER A 358 4.68 17.37 -2.44
C SER A 358 4.99 16.33 -1.37
N GLY A 359 5.57 15.20 -1.78
CA GLY A 359 6.03 14.15 -0.88
C GLY A 359 7.14 14.63 0.04
N GLN A 360 7.19 14.08 1.24
CA GLN A 360 8.25 14.28 2.24
C GLN A 360 8.85 12.92 2.56
N VAL A 361 10.15 12.79 2.30
CA VAL A 361 10.92 11.57 2.51
C VAL A 361 12.21 11.94 3.23
N SER A 362 12.51 11.26 4.32
CA SER A 362 13.78 11.42 5.05
C SER A 362 14.96 11.17 4.11
N GLY A 363 15.93 12.09 4.10
CA GLY A 363 17.08 12.04 3.20
C GLY A 363 16.91 12.84 1.90
N ILE A 364 15.72 13.36 1.60
CA ILE A 364 15.47 14.31 0.51
C ILE A 364 15.02 15.65 1.11
N ARG A 365 15.75 16.73 0.80
CA ARG A 365 15.50 18.05 1.41
C ARG A 365 14.36 18.83 0.76
N THR A 366 14.11 18.57 -0.51
CA THR A 366 13.04 19.20 -1.29
C THR A 366 11.78 18.37 -1.25
N ASP A 367 10.73 18.88 -1.87
CA ASP A 367 9.61 18.02 -2.24
C ASP A 367 10.06 16.94 -3.22
N VAL A 368 9.40 15.79 -3.12
CA VAL A 368 9.62 14.65 -4.00
C VAL A 368 8.30 14.07 -4.45
N ASP A 369 8.28 13.60 -5.69
CA ASP A 369 7.15 12.93 -6.28
C ASP A 369 7.00 11.53 -5.66
N LEU A 370 5.77 11.18 -5.25
CA LEU A 370 5.46 9.86 -4.67
C LEU A 370 4.48 9.11 -5.57
N SER A 371 4.86 7.86 -5.84
CA SER A 371 4.09 6.93 -6.65
C SER A 371 3.77 5.64 -5.91
N VAL A 372 2.65 5.02 -6.29
CA VAL A 372 2.39 3.60 -6.04
C VAL A 372 2.50 2.83 -7.35
N ILE A 373 3.28 1.76 -7.35
CA ILE A 373 3.38 0.81 -8.47
C ILE A 373 2.50 -0.39 -8.14
N TYR A 374 1.55 -0.72 -9.01
CA TYR A 374 0.66 -1.87 -8.84
C TYR A 374 1.29 -3.17 -9.38
N GLY A 375 2.15 -3.08 -10.40
CA GLY A 375 2.96 -4.23 -10.86
C GLY A 375 2.28 -5.18 -11.84
N ASN A 376 1.01 -4.97 -12.19
CA ASN A 376 0.32 -5.77 -13.21
C ASN A 376 0.49 -5.11 -14.59
N ALA A 377 1.60 -5.38 -15.27
CA ALA A 377 1.59 -5.35 -16.73
C ALA A 377 1.21 -6.76 -17.18
N LYS A 378 0.16 -6.90 -18.00
CA LYS A 378 -0.11 -8.18 -18.66
C LYS A 378 1.17 -8.57 -19.42
N LYS A 379 1.63 -9.81 -19.20
CA LYS A 379 2.69 -10.40 -20.03
C LYS A 379 2.23 -10.51 -21.48
#